data_AF-A0AAW0QF11-F1
#
_entry.id   AF-A0AAW0QF11-F1
#
_cell.length_a   1.000
_cell.length_b   1.000
_cell.length_c   1.000
_cell.angle_alpha   90.00
_cell.angle_beta   90.00
_cell.angle_gamma   90.00
#
_symmetry.space_group_name_H-M   'P 1'
#
loop_
_entity.id
_entity.type
_entity.pdbx_description
1 polymer ?
#
loop_
_entity_poly.entity_id
_entity_poly.type
_entity_poly.pdbx_seq_one_letter_code
_entity_poly.pdbx_strand_id
1 'polypeptide(L)'
;MFYPNAGIHRKFSNLMQRILVSFEVELDCIDHKFLELDHADEHNGILRTLPFDRHKFLARRCGGEIDQEQKQQPRNKATEQLSRPPTAPERQIQQTTQNQQTQLTKTPIQQSQNVVSSTNNHTSRNTGHREERAHLMDNARAIFKEYHHFIGMKNDFQSMRRVSRKQHLVHYLAIIKDQLPSKAAHQYLWARDDFVNTDRNTAHQWFENILYNTRPWVQREKVQRPTGEVEYRICARPLGFLQKIIIALTIAVMLLIPVGLLHFYADRNHGKWVSFLITCVSTVVFLAVITYFENNYGRALVGVCAFVAVMASFLANLAGNGAGC
;
A
#
# COMPACT_ATOMS: atom_id res chain seq x y z
N MET A 1 -3.18 -6.63 -24.11
CA MET A 1 -4.12 -7.41 -23.29
C MET A 1 -4.26 -6.68 -21.96
N PHE A 2 -5.33 -5.90 -21.78
CA PHE A 2 -5.56 -5.12 -20.56
C PHE A 2 -6.40 -5.97 -19.61
N TYR A 3 -5.77 -6.56 -18.59
CA TYR A 3 -6.54 -7.13 -17.49
C TYR A 3 -7.33 -5.98 -16.83
N PRO A 4 -8.62 -6.17 -16.51
CA PRO A 4 -9.37 -5.17 -15.75
C PRO A 4 -8.56 -4.84 -14.50
N ASN A 5 -8.29 -3.55 -14.31
CA ASN A 5 -7.34 -3.04 -13.32
C ASN A 5 -7.85 -3.34 -11.91
N ALA A 6 -7.58 -4.54 -11.42
CA ALA A 6 -8.03 -5.03 -10.12
C ALA A 6 -7.16 -4.48 -8.96
N GLY A 7 -6.25 -3.55 -9.26
CA GLY A 7 -5.28 -3.03 -8.31
C GLY A 7 -4.35 -4.10 -7.72
N ILE A 8 -4.29 -5.30 -8.29
CA ILE A 8 -3.45 -6.38 -7.79
C ILE A 8 -2.13 -6.36 -8.58
N HIS A 9 -1.04 -6.11 -7.86
CA HIS A 9 0.30 -6.05 -8.42
C HIS A 9 1.22 -7.03 -7.71
N ARG A 10 2.28 -7.47 -8.38
CA ARG A 10 3.34 -8.23 -7.75
C ARG A 10 4.31 -7.32 -7.01
N LYS A 11 4.74 -7.80 -5.85
CA LYS A 11 5.76 -7.19 -5.00
C LYS A 11 7.18 -7.60 -5.40
N PHE A 12 7.34 -8.76 -6.03
CA PHE A 12 8.65 -9.34 -6.39
C PHE A 12 9.60 -9.45 -5.18
N SER A 13 9.08 -9.84 -4.01
CA SER A 13 9.78 -9.81 -2.72
C SER A 13 11.10 -10.57 -2.75
N ASN A 14 11.12 -11.74 -3.39
CA ASN A 14 12.32 -12.57 -3.50
C ASN A 14 13.38 -11.94 -4.42
N LEU A 15 12.95 -11.34 -5.53
CA LEU A 15 13.86 -10.63 -6.43
C LEU A 15 14.45 -9.40 -5.75
N MET A 16 13.61 -8.65 -5.03
CA MET A 16 14.01 -7.49 -4.24
C MET A 16 15.07 -7.86 -3.21
N GLN A 17 14.85 -8.97 -2.47
CA GLN A 17 15.81 -9.44 -1.48
C GLN A 17 17.14 -9.86 -2.12
N ARG A 18 17.10 -10.52 -3.28
CA ARG A 18 18.33 -10.88 -4.02
C ARG A 18 19.12 -9.66 -4.47
N ILE A 19 18.44 -8.63 -4.97
CA ILE A 19 19.08 -7.38 -5.37
C ILE A 19 19.75 -6.71 -4.17
N LEU A 20 19.04 -6.62 -3.03
CA LEU A 20 19.59 -6.04 -1.80
C LEU A 20 20.84 -6.80 -1.31
N VAL A 21 20.81 -8.13 -1.31
CA VAL A 21 21.96 -8.96 -0.95
C VAL A 21 23.13 -8.75 -1.92
N SER A 22 22.86 -8.57 -3.21
CA SER A 22 23.90 -8.25 -4.20
C SER A 22 24.62 -6.95 -3.84
N PHE A 23 23.88 -5.89 -3.50
CA PHE A 23 24.47 -4.63 -3.08
C PHE A 23 25.25 -4.75 -1.76
N GLU A 24 24.75 -5.52 -0.79
CA GLU A 24 25.47 -5.79 0.46
C GLU A 24 26.84 -6.44 0.18
N VAL A 25 26.87 -7.44 -0.71
CA VAL A 25 28.13 -8.11 -1.12
C VAL A 25 29.06 -7.16 -1.86
N GLU A 26 28.56 -6.33 -2.77
CA GLU A 26 29.40 -5.36 -3.48
C GLU A 26 29.98 -4.30 -2.55
N LEU A 27 29.20 -3.82 -1.57
CA LEU A 27 29.68 -2.88 -0.55
C LEU A 27 30.73 -3.51 0.36
N ASP A 28 30.56 -4.77 0.76
CA ASP A 28 31.55 -5.54 1.53
C ASP A 28 32.87 -5.71 0.76
N CYS A 29 32.80 -5.98 -0.55
CA CYS A 29 33.99 -6.05 -1.41
C CYS A 29 34.74 -4.70 -1.46
N ILE A 30 34.01 -3.58 -1.55
CA ILE A 30 34.62 -2.25 -1.54
C ILE A 30 35.23 -1.93 -0.17
N ASP A 31 34.57 -2.29 0.93
CA ASP A 31 35.11 -2.13 2.29
C ASP A 31 36.41 -2.92 2.48
N HIS A 32 36.44 -4.17 2.02
CA HIS A 32 37.66 -4.97 2.05
C HIS A 32 38.80 -4.32 1.24
N LYS A 33 38.47 -3.73 0.08
CA LYS A 33 39.46 -3.02 -0.73
C LYS A 33 40.00 -1.77 -0.04
N PHE A 34 39.17 -1.06 0.72
CA PHE A 34 39.65 0.05 1.56
C PHE A 34 40.61 -0.44 2.66
N LEU A 35 40.30 -1.56 3.31
CA LEU A 35 41.19 -2.16 4.32
C LEU A 35 42.55 -2.56 3.72
N GLU A 36 42.58 -3.14 2.52
CA GLU A 36 43.82 -3.45 1.81
C GLU A 36 44.67 -2.20 1.55
N LEU A 37 44.04 -1.10 1.10
CA LEU A 37 44.71 0.17 0.84
C LEU A 37 45.24 0.82 2.13
N ASP A 38 44.50 0.70 3.23
CA ASP A 38 44.95 1.17 4.54
C ASP A 38 46.16 0.38 5.05
N HIS A 39 46.15 -0.95 4.90
CA HIS A 39 47.30 -1.79 5.25
C HIS A 39 48.53 -1.50 4.37
N ALA A 40 48.33 -1.25 3.08
CA ALA A 40 49.41 -0.88 2.17
C ALA A 40 50.06 0.46 2.56
N ASP A 41 49.26 1.45 2.97
CA ASP A 41 49.76 2.75 3.39
C ASP A 41 50.46 2.72 4.77
N GLU A 42 50.08 1.77 5.63
CA GLU A 42 50.74 1.52 6.91
C GLU A 42 52.15 0.99 6.70
N HIS A 43 52.31 0.00 5.82
CA HIS A 43 53.62 -0.54 5.43
C HIS A 43 54.53 0.50 4.78
N ASN A 44 53.96 1.47 4.05
CA ASN A 44 54.71 2.55 3.41
C ASN A 44 55.02 3.73 4.35
N GLY A 45 54.57 3.70 5.61
CA GLY A 45 54.79 4.78 6.59
C GLY A 45 54.03 6.08 6.30
N ILE A 46 53.11 6.08 5.32
CA ILE A 46 52.39 7.28 4.87
C ILE A 46 51.36 7.72 5.92
N LEU A 47 50.70 6.74 6.57
CA LEU A 47 49.68 6.99 7.59
C LEU A 47 50.19 7.72 8.84
N ARG A 48 51.51 7.76 9.09
CA ARG A 48 52.08 8.51 10.23
C ARG A 48 52.04 10.03 10.06
N THR A 49 51.71 10.53 8.86
CA THR A 49 51.75 11.98 8.56
C THR A 49 50.38 12.63 8.42
N LEU A 50 49.29 11.85 8.44
CA LEU A 50 47.94 12.41 8.40
C LEU A 50 47.56 12.96 9.79
N PRO A 51 47.11 14.22 9.91
CA PRO A 51 46.69 14.82 11.19
C PRO A 51 45.37 14.22 11.74
N PHE A 52 44.87 13.15 11.13
CA PHE A 52 43.66 12.46 11.54
C PHE A 52 44.00 11.42 12.62
N ASP A 53 43.92 11.85 13.87
CA ASP A 53 43.97 10.95 15.02
C ASP A 53 42.65 10.18 15.14
N ARG A 54 42.67 8.90 14.75
CA ARG A 54 41.52 7.99 14.81
C ARG A 54 40.92 7.91 16.21
N HIS A 55 41.75 7.89 17.26
CA HIS A 55 41.27 7.84 18.64
C HIS A 55 40.54 9.13 19.02
N LYS A 56 41.07 10.28 18.61
CA LYS A 56 40.42 11.59 18.84
C LYS A 56 39.10 11.73 18.09
N PHE A 57 38.98 11.15 16.89
CA PHE A 57 37.72 11.12 16.14
C PHE A 57 36.68 10.20 16.78
N LEU A 58 37.08 8.97 17.14
CA LEU A 58 36.19 8.01 17.79
C LEU A 58 35.74 8.50 19.18
N ALA A 59 36.63 9.12 19.96
CA ALA A 59 36.30 9.71 21.26
C ALA A 59 35.25 10.82 21.14
N ARG A 60 35.30 11.66 20.10
CA ARG A 60 34.28 12.68 19.85
C ARG A 60 32.92 12.13 19.42
N ARG A 61 32.88 11.01 18.70
CA ARG A 61 31.64 10.45 18.14
C ARG A 61 30.94 9.47 19.08
N CYS A 62 31.72 8.71 19.86
CA CYS A 62 31.19 7.73 20.82
C CYS A 62 31.12 8.30 22.25
N GLY A 63 31.82 9.39 22.55
CA GLY A 63 31.86 10.04 23.86
C GLY A 63 31.03 11.31 23.95
N GLY A 64 29.91 11.39 23.22
CA GLY A 64 28.93 12.45 23.48
C GLY A 64 28.38 12.29 24.89
N GLU A 65 28.88 13.10 25.83
CA GLU A 65 28.20 13.43 27.09
C GLU A 65 26.77 13.83 26.75
N ILE A 66 25.84 12.89 26.97
CA ILE A 66 24.43 13.20 27.15
C ILE A 66 24.33 13.69 28.60
N ASP A 67 24.74 14.93 28.82
CA ASP A 67 24.45 15.61 30.06
C ASP A 67 22.94 15.91 30.11
N GLN A 68 22.28 15.10 30.92
CA GLN A 68 21.15 15.43 31.79
C GLN A 68 20.31 16.66 31.43
N GLU A 69 19.12 16.40 30.89
CA GLU A 69 17.92 17.05 31.42
C GLU A 69 16.82 16.00 31.66
N GLN A 70 16.82 15.45 32.88
CA GLN A 70 15.73 14.67 33.44
C GLN A 70 14.55 15.59 33.77
N LYS A 71 13.36 15.26 33.26
CA LYS A 71 12.14 15.35 34.07
C LYS A 71 11.36 14.04 34.00
N GLN A 72 11.19 13.48 35.20
CA GLN A 72 10.60 12.19 35.54
C GLN A 72 9.12 12.08 35.16
N GLN A 73 8.69 10.86 34.80
CA GLN A 73 7.37 10.37 35.17
C GLN A 73 7.37 8.84 35.31
N PRO A 74 6.83 8.26 36.39
CA PRO A 74 6.83 6.81 36.60
C PRO A 74 5.60 6.18 35.96
N ARG A 75 5.75 5.05 35.25
CA ARG A 75 4.59 4.23 34.84
C ARG A 75 4.87 2.73 34.98
N ASN A 76 4.35 2.21 36.09
CA ASN A 76 3.78 0.91 36.40
C ASN A 76 4.18 -0.29 35.52
N LYS A 77 4.81 -1.26 36.20
CA LYS A 77 4.92 -2.67 35.81
C LYS A 77 3.53 -3.30 35.73
N ALA A 78 3.19 -3.88 34.59
CA ALA A 78 2.19 -4.93 34.49
C ALA A 78 2.82 -6.10 33.74
N THR A 79 2.88 -7.23 34.46
CA THR A 79 3.31 -8.54 34.02
C THR A 79 2.30 -9.09 33.02
N GLU A 80 2.72 -9.41 31.80
CA GLU A 80 1.93 -10.26 30.90
C GLU A 80 2.83 -11.33 30.29
N GLN A 81 2.78 -12.51 30.89
CA GLN A 81 3.32 -13.74 30.34
C GLN A 81 2.41 -14.17 29.19
N LEU A 82 2.89 -14.08 27.95
CA LEU A 82 2.25 -14.72 26.80
C LEU A 82 3.17 -15.79 26.23
N SER A 83 2.72 -17.02 26.41
CA SER A 83 3.28 -18.30 25.98
C SER A 83 3.42 -18.37 24.45
N ARG A 84 4.63 -18.67 23.98
CA ARG A 84 4.90 -19.06 22.58
C ARG A 84 4.50 -20.52 22.34
N PRO A 85 3.78 -20.84 21.25
CA PRO A 85 3.61 -22.21 20.79
C PRO A 85 4.82 -22.68 19.95
N PRO A 86 5.02 -24.00 19.80
CA PRO A 86 6.28 -24.58 19.34
C PRO A 86 6.48 -24.47 17.82
N THR A 87 7.75 -24.24 17.47
CA THR A 87 8.32 -24.19 16.12
C THR A 87 8.19 -25.55 15.43
N ALA A 88 7.58 -25.57 14.23
CA ALA A 88 7.62 -26.71 13.32
C ALA A 88 8.85 -26.62 12.40
N PRO A 89 9.41 -27.75 11.94
CA PRO A 89 10.72 -27.79 11.28
C PRO A 89 10.67 -27.28 9.84
N GLU A 90 11.49 -26.27 9.59
CA GLU A 90 11.76 -25.66 8.30
C GLU A 90 12.58 -26.64 7.43
N ARG A 91 11.93 -27.21 6.41
CA ARG A 91 12.56 -28.14 5.46
C ARG A 91 13.42 -27.40 4.45
N GLN A 92 14.63 -27.93 4.26
CA GLN A 92 15.63 -27.60 3.24
C GLN A 92 15.03 -27.47 1.83
N ILE A 93 14.87 -26.24 1.36
CA ILE A 93 14.73 -25.92 -0.08
C ILE A 93 15.54 -24.64 -0.32
N GLN A 94 16.87 -24.73 -0.35
CA GLN A 94 17.70 -23.56 -0.71
C GLN A 94 19.00 -23.86 -1.46
N GLN A 95 19.25 -25.11 -1.89
CA GLN A 95 20.54 -25.47 -2.52
C GLN A 95 20.53 -25.66 -4.05
N THR A 96 19.43 -25.38 -4.77
CA THR A 96 19.38 -25.69 -6.22
C THR A 96 19.26 -24.48 -7.15
N THR A 97 19.49 -23.25 -6.70
CA THR A 97 19.32 -22.05 -7.57
C THR A 97 20.52 -21.10 -7.58
N GLN A 98 21.74 -21.63 -7.45
CA GLN A 98 22.97 -20.84 -7.51
C GLN A 98 23.75 -20.96 -8.84
N ASN A 99 23.43 -21.93 -9.71
CA ASN A 99 24.25 -22.23 -10.90
C ASN A 99 23.80 -21.57 -12.22
N GLN A 100 22.88 -20.61 -12.23
CA GLN A 100 22.36 -20.02 -13.49
C GLN A 100 22.51 -18.50 -13.65
N GLN A 101 23.14 -17.77 -12.73
CA GLN A 101 23.18 -16.29 -12.81
C GLN A 101 24.56 -15.67 -13.11
N THR A 102 25.59 -16.45 -13.45
CA THR A 102 26.93 -15.92 -13.76
C THR A 102 27.11 -15.40 -15.20
N GLN A 103 26.08 -14.81 -15.82
CA GLN A 103 26.22 -14.27 -17.20
C GLN A 103 25.64 -12.88 -17.47
N LEU A 104 25.02 -12.20 -16.50
CA LEU A 104 24.53 -10.84 -16.76
C LEU A 104 25.46 -9.78 -16.13
N THR A 105 26.01 -8.95 -17.01
CA THR A 105 26.72 -7.68 -16.74
C THR A 105 28.19 -7.77 -16.33
N LYS A 106 29.05 -8.24 -17.26
CA LYS A 106 30.45 -7.78 -17.30
C LYS A 106 30.53 -6.59 -18.23
N THR A 107 30.53 -5.37 -17.69
CA THR A 107 30.99 -4.19 -18.41
C THR A 107 32.53 -4.26 -18.45
N PRO A 108 33.17 -4.32 -19.63
CA PRO A 108 34.62 -4.47 -19.71
C PRO A 108 35.29 -3.14 -19.35
N ILE A 109 35.97 -3.12 -18.20
CA ILE A 109 36.90 -2.04 -17.85
C ILE A 109 38.17 -2.26 -18.68
N GLN A 110 38.42 -1.35 -19.63
CA GLN A 110 39.65 -1.34 -20.42
C GLN A 110 40.84 -0.97 -19.54
N GLN A 111 41.76 -1.91 -19.34
CA GLN A 111 43.08 -1.65 -18.75
C GLN A 111 44.02 -1.13 -19.84
N SER A 112 44.38 0.15 -19.76
CA SER A 112 45.43 0.76 -20.57
C SER A 112 46.79 0.48 -19.93
N GLN A 113 47.59 -0.41 -20.52
CA GLN A 113 48.98 -0.64 -20.12
C GLN A 113 49.90 0.37 -20.82
N ASN A 114 50.43 1.33 -20.07
CA ASN A 114 51.55 2.15 -20.52
C ASN A 114 52.79 1.83 -19.67
N VAL A 115 53.84 1.39 -20.38
CA VAL A 115 55.16 1.08 -19.86
C VAL A 115 55.97 2.36 -19.79
N VAL A 116 56.30 2.85 -18.59
CA VAL A 116 57.23 3.98 -18.39
C VAL A 116 58.22 3.70 -17.26
N SER A 117 59.45 4.11 -17.53
CA SER A 117 60.73 3.83 -16.91
C SER A 117 60.87 4.16 -15.41
N SER A 118 61.51 3.22 -14.70
CA SER A 118 61.94 3.29 -13.30
C SER A 118 63.02 4.35 -13.07
N THR A 119 62.69 5.42 -12.35
CA THR A 119 63.61 6.10 -11.41
C THR A 119 62.97 7.20 -10.54
N ASN A 120 61.66 7.48 -10.66
CA ASN A 120 60.90 8.37 -9.76
C ASN A 120 59.74 7.63 -9.06
N ASN A 121 60.00 6.41 -8.59
CA ASN A 121 58.94 5.42 -8.29
C ASN A 121 58.13 5.69 -7.01
N HIS A 122 58.62 6.51 -6.07
CA HIS A 122 57.91 6.71 -4.80
C HIS A 122 56.78 7.74 -4.87
N THR A 123 56.96 8.85 -5.59
CA THR A 123 55.94 9.90 -5.68
C THR A 123 54.75 9.47 -6.54
N SER A 124 55.01 8.68 -7.60
CA SER A 124 53.95 8.19 -8.50
C SER A 124 53.06 7.10 -7.89
N ARG A 125 53.54 6.38 -6.86
CA ARG A 125 52.75 5.31 -6.22
C ARG A 125 51.70 5.86 -5.27
N ASN A 126 52.02 6.95 -4.57
CA ASN A 126 51.11 7.60 -3.61
C ASN A 126 49.95 8.32 -4.30
N THR A 127 50.15 8.86 -5.50
CA THR A 127 49.07 9.46 -6.28
C THR A 127 48.08 8.40 -6.77
N GLY A 128 48.57 7.21 -7.14
CA GLY A 128 47.73 6.08 -7.57
C GLY A 128 46.77 5.60 -6.49
N HIS A 129 47.24 5.38 -5.25
CA HIS A 129 46.37 4.95 -4.14
C HIS A 129 45.29 6.01 -3.83
N ARG A 130 45.61 7.30 -3.96
CA ARG A 130 44.64 8.38 -3.71
C ARG A 130 43.54 8.40 -4.77
N GLU A 131 43.90 8.24 -6.03
CA GLU A 131 42.94 8.16 -7.14
C GLU A 131 42.07 6.90 -7.02
N GLU A 132 42.66 5.76 -6.66
CA GLU A 132 41.93 4.51 -6.43
C GLU A 132 40.93 4.64 -5.27
N ARG A 133 41.34 5.23 -4.13
CA ARG A 133 40.44 5.51 -3.00
C ARG A 133 39.28 6.43 -3.40
N ALA A 134 39.54 7.47 -4.20
CA ALA A 134 38.51 8.37 -4.68
C ALA A 134 37.50 7.64 -5.57
N HIS A 135 37.99 6.84 -6.51
CA HIS A 135 37.14 6.02 -7.38
C HIS A 135 36.30 5.00 -6.60
N LEU A 136 36.90 4.30 -5.63
CA LEU A 136 36.17 3.38 -4.74
C LEU A 136 35.10 4.10 -3.93
N MET A 137 35.38 5.32 -3.45
CA MET A 137 34.39 6.10 -2.69
C MET A 137 33.22 6.56 -3.55
N ASP A 138 33.49 6.99 -4.78
CA ASP A 138 32.43 7.37 -5.72
C ASP A 138 31.58 6.15 -6.10
N ASN A 139 32.20 4.99 -6.31
CA ASN A 139 31.49 3.74 -6.55
C ASN A 139 30.63 3.31 -5.34
N ALA A 140 31.19 3.34 -4.13
CA ALA A 140 30.46 3.04 -2.90
C ALA A 140 29.25 3.96 -2.75
N ARG A 141 29.40 5.27 -3.00
CA ARG A 141 28.29 6.24 -2.95
C ARG A 141 27.18 5.91 -3.96
N ALA A 142 27.55 5.52 -5.18
CA ALA A 142 26.58 5.12 -6.19
C ALA A 142 25.78 3.89 -5.75
N ILE A 143 26.46 2.84 -5.28
CA ILE A 143 25.84 1.60 -4.80
C ILE A 143 24.96 1.88 -3.57
N PHE A 144 25.44 2.65 -2.59
CA PHE A 144 24.67 3.03 -1.40
C PHE A 144 23.38 3.77 -1.76
N LYS A 145 23.41 4.65 -2.77
CA LYS A 145 22.24 5.39 -3.22
C LYS A 145 21.17 4.45 -3.80
N GLU A 146 21.57 3.50 -4.63
CA GLU A 146 20.66 2.49 -5.19
C GLU A 146 20.13 1.57 -4.10
N TYR A 147 21.01 1.05 -3.24
CA TYR A 147 20.64 0.22 -2.10
C TYR A 147 19.59 0.90 -1.21
N HIS A 148 19.79 2.17 -0.86
CA HIS A 148 18.83 2.95 -0.09
C HIS A 148 17.49 3.12 -0.81
N HIS A 149 17.52 3.36 -2.13
CA HIS A 149 16.30 3.43 -2.95
C HIS A 149 15.50 2.11 -2.88
N PHE A 150 16.18 0.97 -3.03
CA PHE A 150 15.55 -0.35 -2.96
C PHE A 150 15.03 -0.70 -1.57
N ILE A 151 15.70 -0.28 -0.49
CA ILE A 151 15.16 -0.37 0.87
C ILE A 151 13.86 0.43 1.00
N GLY A 152 13.84 1.68 0.53
CA GLY A 152 12.66 2.52 0.54
C GLY A 152 11.48 1.83 -0.16
N MET A 153 11.71 1.35 -1.37
CA MET A 153 10.70 0.62 -2.13
C MET A 153 10.25 -0.69 -1.43
N LYS A 154 11.16 -1.43 -0.81
CA LYS A 154 10.82 -2.63 -0.01
C LYS A 154 9.91 -2.26 1.17
N ASN A 155 10.20 -1.16 1.87
CA ASN A 155 9.39 -0.67 2.99
C ASN A 155 8.00 -0.22 2.50
N ASP A 156 7.94 0.50 1.38
CA ASP A 156 6.68 0.90 0.76
C ASP A 156 5.83 -0.34 0.44
N PHE A 157 6.42 -1.35 -0.20
CA PHE A 157 5.73 -2.61 -0.47
C PHE A 157 5.40 -3.45 0.77
N GLN A 158 6.06 -3.24 1.90
CA GLN A 158 5.68 -3.87 3.18
C GLN A 158 4.51 -3.15 3.84
N SER A 159 4.39 -1.84 3.63
CA SER A 159 3.25 -1.04 4.08
C SER A 159 1.98 -1.31 3.26
N MET A 160 2.12 -1.76 2.01
CA MET A 160 0.99 -2.12 1.16
C MET A 160 0.21 -3.32 1.71
N ARG A 161 -1.11 -3.28 1.50
CA ARG A 161 -2.01 -4.31 2.00
C ARG A 161 -1.81 -5.62 1.23
N ARG A 162 -1.71 -6.73 1.96
CA ARG A 162 -1.68 -8.08 1.38
C ARG A 162 -3.00 -8.38 0.67
N VAL A 163 -2.92 -9.02 -0.49
CA VAL A 163 -4.11 -9.46 -1.25
C VAL A 163 -4.85 -10.55 -0.47
N SER A 164 -6.18 -10.43 -0.39
CA SER A 164 -7.00 -11.46 0.25
C SER A 164 -6.94 -12.78 -0.53
N ARG A 165 -7.06 -13.93 0.14
CA ARG A 165 -7.05 -15.25 -0.51
C ARG A 165 -8.08 -15.37 -1.63
N LYS A 166 -9.26 -14.76 -1.45
CA LYS A 166 -10.35 -14.75 -2.44
C LYS A 166 -9.97 -13.95 -3.68
N GLN A 167 -9.48 -12.71 -3.50
CA GLN A 167 -9.04 -11.86 -4.60
C GLN A 167 -7.87 -12.47 -5.38
N HIS A 168 -6.90 -13.06 -4.66
CA HIS A 168 -5.79 -13.78 -5.29
C HIS A 168 -6.29 -14.94 -6.16
N LEU A 169 -7.25 -15.74 -5.66
CA LEU A 169 -7.82 -16.84 -6.42
C LEU A 169 -8.56 -16.35 -7.68
N VAL A 170 -9.35 -15.28 -7.58
CA VAL A 170 -10.04 -14.67 -8.73
C VAL A 170 -9.03 -14.19 -9.76
N HIS A 171 -7.97 -13.50 -9.33
CA HIS A 171 -6.90 -13.03 -10.21
C HIS A 171 -6.13 -14.19 -10.87
N TYR A 172 -5.80 -15.21 -10.09
CA TYR A 172 -5.15 -16.43 -10.57
C TYR A 172 -5.98 -17.16 -11.64
N LEU A 173 -7.28 -17.36 -11.39
CA LEU A 173 -8.18 -18.00 -12.35
C LEU A 173 -8.36 -17.16 -13.61
N ALA A 174 -8.37 -15.82 -13.49
CA ALA A 174 -8.42 -14.93 -14.64
C ALA A 174 -7.17 -15.07 -15.53
N ILE A 175 -5.97 -15.13 -14.93
CA ILE A 175 -4.72 -15.34 -15.68
C ILE A 175 -4.71 -16.69 -16.39
N ILE A 176 -5.15 -17.76 -15.72
CA ILE A 176 -5.16 -19.11 -16.31
C ILE A 176 -6.18 -19.24 -17.43
N LYS A 177 -7.33 -18.58 -17.30
CA LYS A 177 -8.36 -18.59 -18.32
C LYS A 177 -7.85 -17.97 -19.63
N ASP A 178 -7.02 -16.93 -19.51
CA ASP A 178 -6.54 -16.16 -20.65
C ASP A 178 -5.25 -16.73 -21.26
N GLN A 179 -4.46 -17.48 -20.48
CA GLN A 179 -3.19 -18.08 -20.91
C GLN A 179 -2.97 -19.42 -20.20
N LEU A 180 -2.56 -20.48 -20.93
CA LEU A 180 -2.04 -21.69 -20.30
C LEU A 180 -0.59 -21.41 -19.82
N PRO A 181 -0.36 -21.11 -18.53
CA PRO A 181 0.97 -20.84 -18.04
C PRO A 181 1.75 -22.16 -17.96
N SER A 182 3.06 -22.10 -18.20
CA SER A 182 3.94 -23.23 -17.91
C SER A 182 3.79 -23.68 -16.44
N LYS A 183 4.13 -24.94 -16.13
CA LYS A 183 4.05 -25.49 -14.77
C LYS A 183 4.82 -24.64 -13.75
N ALA A 184 5.96 -24.05 -14.15
CA ALA A 184 6.74 -23.14 -13.34
C ALA A 184 6.00 -21.80 -13.08
N ALA A 185 5.37 -21.24 -14.12
CA ALA A 185 4.55 -20.04 -13.98
C ALA A 185 3.35 -20.29 -13.05
N HIS A 186 2.77 -21.48 -13.08
CA HIS A 186 1.70 -21.90 -12.16
C HIS A 186 2.14 -21.86 -10.69
N GLN A 187 3.26 -22.50 -10.36
CA GLN A 187 3.81 -22.45 -8.99
C GLN A 187 4.12 -21.03 -8.56
N TYR A 188 4.64 -20.22 -9.48
CA TYR A 188 4.97 -18.83 -9.20
C TYR A 188 3.74 -17.92 -9.03
N LEU A 189 2.65 -18.17 -9.77
CA LEU A 189 1.37 -17.47 -9.59
C LEU A 189 0.64 -17.91 -8.32
N TRP A 190 0.98 -19.07 -7.75
CA TRP A 190 0.39 -19.55 -6.50
C TRP A 190 1.00 -18.89 -5.25
N ALA A 191 2.13 -18.20 -5.37
CA ALA A 191 2.81 -17.52 -4.27
C ALA A 191 2.05 -16.26 -3.83
N ARG A 192 0.96 -16.46 -3.09
CA ARG A 192 0.04 -15.41 -2.63
C ARG A 192 0.72 -14.24 -1.94
N ASP A 193 1.74 -14.53 -1.15
CA ASP A 193 2.41 -13.52 -0.33
C ASP A 193 3.29 -12.56 -1.17
N ASP A 194 3.44 -12.82 -2.48
CA ASP A 194 4.12 -11.94 -3.43
C ASP A 194 3.18 -10.95 -4.13
N PHE A 195 1.89 -10.92 -3.78
CA PHE A 195 0.92 -9.99 -4.35
C PHE A 195 0.46 -8.95 -3.34
N VAL A 196 0.38 -7.70 -3.79
CA VAL A 196 -0.10 -6.53 -3.05
C VAL A 196 -1.29 -5.91 -3.74
N ASN A 197 -2.20 -5.34 -2.95
CA ASN A 197 -3.35 -4.61 -3.46
C ASN A 197 -3.07 -3.10 -3.35
N THR A 198 -3.07 -2.38 -4.48
CA THR A 198 -2.90 -0.93 -4.58
C THR A 198 -4.22 -0.16 -4.54
N ASP A 199 -5.37 -0.83 -4.47
CA ASP A 199 -6.65 -0.16 -4.33
C ASP A 199 -6.69 0.61 -3.01
N ARG A 200 -6.71 1.94 -3.13
CA ARG A 200 -6.77 2.87 -2.00
C ARG A 200 -8.14 2.94 -1.33
N ASN A 201 -9.17 2.32 -1.92
CA ASN A 201 -10.53 2.45 -1.41
C ASN A 201 -10.80 1.44 -0.28
N THR A 202 -10.31 1.78 0.91
CA THR A 202 -10.53 1.04 2.16
C THR A 202 -12.01 0.87 2.48
N ALA A 203 -12.83 1.87 2.14
CA ALA A 203 -14.28 1.80 2.34
C ALA A 203 -14.90 0.71 1.46
N HIS A 204 -14.55 0.67 0.17
CA HIS A 204 -15.04 -0.38 -0.73
C HIS A 204 -14.66 -1.78 -0.24
N GLN A 205 -13.42 -1.99 0.20
CA GLN A 205 -12.99 -3.29 0.75
C GLN A 205 -13.63 -3.64 2.09
N TRP A 206 -13.88 -2.66 2.96
CA TRP A 206 -14.62 -2.88 4.22
C TRP A 206 -16.06 -3.29 3.93
N PHE A 207 -16.73 -2.60 2.99
CA PHE A 207 -18.05 -2.97 2.50
C PHE A 207 -18.05 -4.36 1.86
N GLU A 208 -17.08 -4.68 1.01
CA GLU A 208 -16.93 -6.02 0.43
C GLU A 208 -16.75 -7.07 1.53
N ASN A 209 -15.90 -6.82 2.53
CA ASN A 209 -15.71 -7.76 3.63
C ASN A 209 -17.00 -7.95 4.43
N ILE A 210 -17.78 -6.91 4.70
CA ILE A 210 -19.06 -7.06 5.39
C ILE A 210 -20.06 -7.82 4.51
N LEU A 211 -20.13 -7.48 3.24
CA LEU A 211 -21.10 -8.08 2.32
C LEU A 211 -20.78 -9.56 2.02
N TYR A 212 -19.49 -9.91 1.92
CA TYR A 212 -19.04 -11.26 1.57
C TYR A 212 -18.67 -12.14 2.75
N ASN A 213 -18.46 -11.59 3.95
CA ASN A 213 -18.07 -12.36 5.13
C ASN A 213 -19.24 -12.54 6.11
N THR A 214 -20.27 -11.69 6.08
CA THR A 214 -21.27 -11.66 7.15
C THR A 214 -22.60 -12.36 6.83
N ARG A 215 -22.92 -12.73 5.58
CA ARG A 215 -24.15 -13.53 5.30
C ARG A 215 -24.10 -14.50 4.11
N PRO A 216 -24.76 -15.68 4.20
CA PRO A 216 -24.94 -16.63 3.09
C PRO A 216 -25.96 -16.19 2.02
N TRP A 217 -26.48 -14.96 2.10
CA TRP A 217 -27.59 -14.47 1.26
C TRP A 217 -27.14 -14.03 -0.13
N VAL A 218 -25.83 -13.92 -0.35
CA VAL A 218 -25.26 -13.80 -1.70
C VAL A 218 -25.33 -15.20 -2.33
N GLN A 219 -26.50 -15.55 -2.86
CA GLN A 219 -26.69 -16.77 -3.64
C GLN A 219 -25.63 -16.80 -4.74
N ARG A 220 -24.71 -17.77 -4.63
CA ARG A 220 -23.80 -18.09 -5.73
C ARG A 220 -24.61 -18.85 -6.75
N GLU A 221 -25.03 -18.16 -7.80
CA GLU A 221 -25.68 -18.82 -8.93
C GLU A 221 -24.63 -19.73 -9.60
N LYS A 222 -24.92 -21.03 -9.62
CA LYS A 222 -24.09 -22.02 -10.32
C LYS A 222 -24.39 -21.87 -11.80
N VAL A 223 -23.51 -21.20 -12.54
CA VAL A 223 -23.60 -21.16 -14.00
C VAL A 223 -22.76 -22.33 -14.51
N GLN A 224 -23.44 -23.39 -14.97
CA GLN A 224 -22.77 -24.46 -15.68
C GLN A 224 -22.35 -23.96 -17.06
N ARG A 225 -21.04 -23.93 -17.31
CA ARG A 225 -20.52 -23.68 -18.65
C ARG A 225 -20.65 -24.96 -19.50
N PRO A 226 -20.76 -24.83 -20.83
CA PRO A 226 -20.79 -25.99 -21.74
C PRO A 226 -19.53 -26.86 -21.68
N THR A 227 -18.44 -26.38 -21.08
CA THR A 227 -17.21 -27.14 -20.81
C THR A 227 -17.29 -28.07 -19.59
N GLY A 228 -18.41 -28.10 -18.87
CA GLY A 228 -18.58 -28.92 -17.64
C GLY A 228 -17.97 -28.29 -16.38
N GLU A 229 -17.26 -27.17 -16.50
CA GLU A 229 -16.77 -26.42 -15.35
C GLU A 229 -17.89 -25.58 -14.72
N VAL A 230 -18.01 -25.69 -13.39
CA VAL A 230 -18.97 -24.92 -12.59
C VAL A 230 -18.36 -23.58 -12.25
N GLU A 231 -18.82 -22.51 -12.90
CA GLU A 231 -18.42 -21.14 -12.56
C GLU A 231 -19.42 -20.54 -11.57
N TYR A 232 -18.91 -20.02 -10.45
CA TYR A 232 -19.72 -19.29 -9.49
C TYR A 232 -19.69 -17.81 -9.87
N ARG A 233 -20.77 -17.31 -10.47
CA ARG A 233 -20.90 -15.88 -10.74
C ARG A 233 -21.51 -15.19 -9.53
N ILE A 234 -20.81 -14.20 -8.99
CA ILE A 234 -21.35 -13.35 -7.93
C ILE A 234 -22.22 -12.30 -8.63
N CYS A 235 -23.54 -12.41 -8.46
CA CYS A 235 -24.45 -11.36 -8.91
C CYS A 235 -24.27 -10.12 -8.02
N ALA A 236 -23.51 -9.13 -8.49
CA ALA A 236 -23.32 -7.85 -7.80
C ALA A 236 -24.54 -6.90 -7.93
N ARG A 237 -25.53 -7.24 -8.77
CA ARG A 237 -26.76 -6.46 -8.98
C ARG A 237 -27.54 -6.14 -7.69
N PRO A 238 -27.87 -7.10 -6.81
CA PRO A 238 -28.57 -6.81 -5.56
C PRO A 238 -27.76 -5.89 -4.63
N LEU A 239 -26.43 -5.92 -4.72
CA LEU A 239 -25.55 -5.09 -3.90
C LEU A 239 -25.69 -3.60 -4.25
N GLY A 240 -25.63 -3.30 -5.55
CA GLY A 240 -25.84 -1.94 -6.05
C GLY A 240 -27.23 -1.42 -5.73
N PHE A 241 -28.24 -2.30 -5.74
CA PHE A 241 -29.60 -1.95 -5.35
C PHE A 241 -29.72 -1.63 -3.85
N LEU A 242 -29.11 -2.46 -2.98
CA LEU A 242 -29.11 -2.24 -1.53
C LEU A 242 -28.40 -0.93 -1.16
N GLN A 243 -27.27 -0.63 -1.80
CA GLN A 243 -26.55 0.64 -1.59
C GLN A 243 -27.44 1.84 -1.95
N LYS A 244 -28.15 1.77 -3.08
CA LYS A 244 -29.09 2.82 -3.48
C LYS A 244 -30.21 3.01 -2.46
N ILE A 245 -30.77 1.91 -1.93
CA ILE A 245 -31.81 1.96 -0.89
C ILE A 245 -31.28 2.67 0.37
N ILE A 246 -30.08 2.35 0.84
CA ILE A 246 -29.51 2.95 2.05
C ILE A 246 -29.30 4.46 1.87
N ILE A 247 -28.74 4.87 0.72
CA ILE A 247 -28.53 6.29 0.40
C ILE A 247 -29.89 7.01 0.34
N ALA A 248 -30.86 6.43 -0.36
CA ALA A 248 -32.22 6.96 -0.46
C ALA A 248 -32.87 7.14 0.92
N LEU A 249 -32.74 6.13 1.78
CA LEU A 249 -33.30 6.16 3.13
C LEU A 249 -32.62 7.21 4.01
N THR A 250 -31.32 7.39 3.87
CA THR A 250 -30.57 8.42 4.62
C THR A 250 -30.99 9.82 4.18
N ILE A 251 -31.17 10.04 2.88
CA ILE A 251 -31.71 11.30 2.33
C ILE A 251 -33.15 11.52 2.83
N ALA A 252 -34.00 10.49 2.81
CA ALA A 252 -35.37 10.58 3.33
C ALA A 252 -35.39 11.07 4.77
N VAL A 253 -34.59 10.43 5.64
CA VAL A 253 -34.49 10.79 7.06
C VAL A 253 -33.99 12.23 7.23
N MET A 254 -32.93 12.62 6.50
CA MET A 254 -32.41 13.99 6.53
C MET A 254 -33.45 15.04 6.14
N LEU A 255 -34.32 14.75 5.17
CA LEU A 255 -35.40 15.66 4.74
C LEU A 255 -36.59 15.66 5.71
N LEU A 256 -36.90 14.52 6.32
CA LEU A 256 -38.02 14.36 7.22
C LEU A 256 -37.80 15.06 8.57
N ILE A 257 -36.57 15.12 9.07
CA ILE A 257 -36.23 15.75 10.35
C ILE A 257 -36.65 17.24 10.41
N PRO A 258 -36.24 18.13 9.49
CA PRO A 258 -36.61 19.55 9.55
C PRO A 258 -38.12 19.76 9.33
N VAL A 259 -38.77 18.97 8.47
CA VAL A 259 -40.23 19.05 8.25
C VAL A 259 -40.98 18.61 9.51
N GLY A 260 -40.53 17.55 10.16
CA GLY A 260 -41.08 17.05 11.41
C GLY A 260 -40.89 18.03 12.56
N LEU A 261 -39.70 18.64 12.69
CA LEU A 261 -39.44 19.69 13.67
C LEU A 261 -40.35 20.90 13.44
N LEU A 262 -40.50 21.35 12.18
CA LEU A 262 -41.38 22.47 11.86
C LEU A 262 -42.83 22.19 12.26
N HIS A 263 -43.35 20.98 11.99
CA HIS A 263 -44.70 20.59 12.38
C HIS A 263 -44.84 20.43 13.90
N PHE A 264 -43.82 19.92 14.58
CA PHE A 264 -43.83 19.73 16.03
C PHE A 264 -43.82 21.06 16.80
N TYR A 265 -43.11 22.07 16.29
CA TYR A 265 -43.02 23.39 16.93
C TYR A 265 -44.18 24.33 16.58
N ALA A 266 -44.88 24.15 15.45
CA ALA A 266 -45.79 25.17 14.90
C ALA A 266 -47.26 25.12 15.35
N ASP A 267 -47.73 24.10 16.09
CA ASP A 267 -48.88 24.14 17.03
C ASP A 267 -49.39 22.73 17.32
N ARG A 268 -49.88 22.51 18.55
CA ARG A 268 -50.36 21.21 19.04
C ARG A 268 -51.79 20.84 18.60
N ASN A 269 -52.36 21.53 17.61
CA ASN A 269 -53.72 21.28 17.14
C ASN A 269 -53.78 20.05 16.20
N HIS A 270 -54.66 19.10 16.52
CA HIS A 270 -54.75 17.75 15.94
C HIS A 270 -54.85 17.65 14.40
N GLY A 271 -55.19 18.73 13.68
CA GLY A 271 -55.33 18.72 12.22
C GLY A 271 -54.01 18.62 11.43
N LYS A 272 -52.86 18.97 12.02
CA LYS A 272 -51.57 19.07 11.31
C LYS A 272 -50.80 17.74 11.18
N TRP A 273 -51.26 16.65 11.81
CA TRP A 273 -50.65 15.33 11.64
C TRP A 273 -50.90 14.74 10.25
N VAL A 274 -52.03 15.08 9.63
CA VAL A 274 -52.39 14.60 8.29
C VAL A 274 -51.44 15.19 7.23
N SER A 275 -51.09 16.49 7.33
CA SER A 275 -50.13 17.12 6.41
C SER A 275 -48.72 16.56 6.55
N PHE A 276 -48.29 16.25 7.79
CA PHE A 276 -47.02 15.59 8.04
C PHE A 276 -46.99 14.18 7.40
N LEU A 277 -48.03 13.37 7.61
CA LEU A 277 -48.12 12.04 7.02
C LEU A 277 -48.09 12.08 5.49
N ILE A 278 -48.83 12.99 4.87
CA ILE A 278 -48.84 13.19 3.40
C ILE A 278 -47.44 13.55 2.91
N THR A 279 -46.73 14.43 3.63
CA THR A 279 -45.36 14.82 3.28
C THR A 279 -44.39 13.65 3.40
N CYS A 280 -44.51 12.84 4.45
CA CYS A 280 -43.71 11.62 4.61
C CYS A 280 -43.91 10.65 3.46
N VAL A 281 -45.17 10.33 3.15
CA VAL A 281 -45.51 9.40 2.06
C VAL A 281 -45.03 9.94 0.72
N SER A 282 -45.27 11.22 0.43
CA SER A 282 -44.81 11.87 -0.81
C SER A 282 -43.29 11.83 -0.96
N THR A 283 -42.54 12.10 0.12
CA THR A 283 -41.07 12.08 0.12
C THR A 283 -40.52 10.67 -0.15
N VAL A 284 -41.11 9.65 0.49
CA VAL A 284 -40.72 8.25 0.29
C VAL A 284 -41.00 7.79 -1.14
N VAL A 285 -42.19 8.12 -1.68
CA VAL A 285 -42.56 7.78 -3.06
C VAL A 285 -41.63 8.48 -4.06
N PHE A 286 -41.35 9.78 -3.87
CA PHE A 286 -40.47 10.54 -4.73
C PHE A 286 -39.04 9.98 -4.76
N LEU A 287 -38.49 9.62 -3.59
CA LEU A 287 -37.17 9.00 -3.49
C LEU A 287 -37.15 7.60 -4.13
N ALA A 288 -38.21 6.81 -3.98
CA ALA A 288 -38.34 5.52 -4.64
C ALA A 288 -38.35 5.67 -6.17
N VAL A 289 -39.08 6.66 -6.71
CA VAL A 289 -39.13 6.95 -8.14
C VAL A 289 -37.77 7.42 -8.67
N ILE A 290 -37.12 8.39 -8.03
CA ILE A 290 -35.80 8.87 -8.47
C ILE A 290 -34.75 7.76 -8.43
N THR A 291 -34.73 6.95 -7.37
CA THR A 291 -33.74 5.87 -7.22
C THR A 291 -33.98 4.71 -8.20
N TYR A 292 -35.22 4.53 -8.64
CA TYR A 292 -35.60 3.56 -9.67
C TYR A 292 -35.17 4.03 -11.07
N PHE A 293 -35.46 5.28 -11.43
CA PHE A 293 -35.24 5.77 -12.80
C PHE A 293 -33.81 6.27 -13.05
N GLU A 294 -33.11 6.81 -12.05
CA GLU A 294 -31.78 7.38 -12.26
C GLU A 294 -30.66 6.51 -11.71
N ASN A 295 -29.77 6.11 -12.62
CA ASN A 295 -28.55 5.37 -12.28
C ASN A 295 -27.38 6.30 -11.92
N ASN A 296 -27.54 7.62 -12.14
CA ASN A 296 -26.49 8.62 -11.90
C ASN A 296 -26.85 9.49 -10.69
N TYR A 297 -26.08 9.36 -9.61
CA TYR A 297 -26.28 10.10 -8.36
C TYR A 297 -26.26 11.61 -8.53
N GLY A 298 -25.50 12.14 -9.51
CA GLY A 298 -25.44 13.58 -9.75
C GLY A 298 -26.78 14.17 -10.16
N ARG A 299 -27.54 13.47 -11.02
CA ARG A 299 -28.86 13.93 -11.45
C ARG A 299 -29.93 13.73 -10.38
N ALA A 300 -29.83 12.63 -9.64
CA ALA A 300 -30.72 12.36 -8.51
C ALA A 300 -30.61 13.46 -7.44
N LEU A 301 -29.41 13.96 -7.15
CA LEU A 301 -29.21 15.07 -6.23
C LEU A 301 -29.86 16.37 -6.71
N VAL A 302 -29.76 16.69 -8.00
CA VAL A 302 -30.44 17.87 -8.58
C VAL A 302 -31.96 17.74 -8.44
N GLY A 303 -32.52 16.54 -8.70
CA GLY A 303 -33.94 16.27 -8.51
C GLY A 303 -34.38 16.41 -7.05
N VAL A 304 -33.57 15.93 -6.10
CA VAL A 304 -33.82 16.10 -4.66
C VAL A 304 -33.76 17.57 -4.26
N CYS A 305 -32.76 18.34 -4.72
CA CYS A 305 -32.67 19.77 -4.44
C CYS A 305 -33.90 20.54 -4.96
N ALA A 306 -34.34 20.24 -6.19
CA ALA A 306 -35.54 20.85 -6.77
C ALA A 306 -36.80 20.52 -5.95
N PHE A 307 -36.97 19.26 -5.54
CA PHE A 307 -38.08 18.85 -4.69
C PHE A 307 -38.08 19.58 -3.34
N VAL A 308 -36.93 19.70 -2.69
CA VAL A 308 -36.79 20.43 -1.43
C VAL A 308 -37.15 21.91 -1.59
N ALA A 309 -36.73 22.55 -2.69
CA ALA A 309 -37.06 23.94 -2.97
C ALA A 309 -38.57 24.15 -3.14
N VAL A 310 -39.24 23.24 -3.86
CA VAL A 310 -40.70 23.24 -4.02
C VAL A 310 -41.40 23.03 -2.68
N MET A 311 -40.96 22.05 -1.89
CA MET A 311 -41.52 21.78 -0.56
C MET A 311 -41.36 22.98 0.38
N ALA A 312 -40.17 23.60 0.40
CA ALA A 312 -39.92 24.79 1.21
C ALA A 312 -40.84 25.96 0.81
N SER A 313 -41.06 26.16 -0.49
CA SER A 313 -41.95 27.21 -1.02
C SER A 313 -43.41 26.98 -0.63
N PHE A 314 -43.89 25.73 -0.74
CA PHE A 314 -45.24 25.36 -0.29
C PHE A 314 -45.43 25.56 1.21
N LEU A 315 -44.45 25.15 2.02
CA LEU A 315 -44.49 25.32 3.48
C LEU A 315 -44.48 26.81 3.87
N ALA A 316 -43.68 27.64 3.20
CA ALA A 316 -43.63 29.08 3.44
C ALA A 316 -44.98 29.76 3.14
N ASN A 317 -45.65 29.39 2.03
CA ASN A 317 -46.97 29.93 1.68
C ASN A 317 -48.06 29.51 2.67
N LEU A 318 -47.99 28.30 3.21
CA LEU A 318 -48.93 27.83 4.23
C LEU A 318 -48.77 28.59 5.56
N ALA A 319 -47.55 29.02 5.90
CA ALA A 319 -47.30 29.82 7.09
C ALA A 319 -47.83 31.26 6.96
N GLY A 320 -47.74 31.87 5.77
CA GLY A 320 -48.16 33.26 5.54
C GLY A 320 -49.67 33.51 5.65
N ASN A 321 -50.50 32.53 5.30
CA ASN A 321 -51.96 32.69 5.30
C ASN A 321 -52.61 32.62 6.70
N GLY A 322 -51.84 32.32 7.75
CA GLY A 322 -52.34 32.24 9.13
C GLY A 322 -52.12 33.51 9.97
N ALA A 323 -51.39 34.50 9.47
CA ALA A 323 -50.98 35.68 10.26
C ALA A 323 -51.89 36.93 10.05
N GLY A 324 -53.08 36.75 9.46
CA GLY A 324 -53.94 37.83 8.98
C GLY A 324 -55.37 37.86 9.53
N CYS A 325 -55.62 37.38 10.75
CA CYS A 325 -56.87 37.57 11.48
C CYS A 325 -56.61 37.87 12.95
#